data_AF-A0A7W1DWC2-F1
#
_entry.id   AF-A0A7W1DWC2-F1
#
_cell.length_a   1.000
_cell.length_b   1.000
_cell.length_c   1.000
_cell.angle_alpha   90.00
_cell.angle_beta   90.00
_cell.angle_gamma   90.00
#
_symmetry.space_group_name_H-M   'P 1'
#
loop_
_entity.id
_entity.type
_entity.pdbx_description
1 polymer ?
#
loop_
_entity_poly.entity_id
_entity_poly.type
_entity_poly.pdbx_seq_one_letter_code
_entity_poly.pdbx_strand_id
1 'polypeptide(L)'
;MNLRSAQVSNRVPAHGDFKPHHILIDGDRVGLIDFDLLAAADPAQDVANLLFKLSRGGGRSWRPRRHSRSWPRLFAEEYFSHVPESWRARLPYQYATVILSKAATLGGRQRGSGGRSGRINQVVTMVQEAKDALEGRL
;
A
#
# COMPACT_ATOMS: atom_id res chain seq x y z
N MET A 1 -11.78 -9.56 -29.78
CA MET A 1 -11.45 -9.07 -28.42
C MET A 1 -11.23 -10.30 -27.54
N ASN A 2 -9.98 -10.75 -27.40
CA ASN A 2 -9.65 -12.07 -26.85
C ASN A 2 -9.13 -11.90 -25.41
N LEU A 3 -9.96 -12.17 -24.40
CA LEU A 3 -9.64 -12.07 -22.97
C LEU A 3 -8.84 -13.28 -22.46
N ARG A 4 -7.99 -13.89 -23.30
CA ARG A 4 -7.21 -15.08 -22.96
C ARG A 4 -5.80 -15.03 -23.53
N SER A 5 -5.06 -13.98 -23.20
CA SER A 5 -3.65 -14.13 -22.86
C SER A 5 -3.59 -14.04 -21.35
N ALA A 6 -3.86 -15.17 -20.70
CA ALA A 6 -3.61 -15.35 -19.28
C ALA A 6 -2.10 -15.15 -19.07
N GLN A 7 -1.73 -13.92 -18.78
CA GLN A 7 -0.42 -13.53 -18.29
C GLN A 7 -0.22 -14.43 -17.07
N VAL A 8 0.65 -15.43 -17.20
CA VAL A 8 1.02 -16.31 -16.09
C VAL A 8 1.32 -15.38 -14.94
N SER A 9 0.45 -15.40 -13.94
CA SER A 9 0.49 -14.46 -12.84
C SER A 9 1.80 -14.73 -12.12
N ASN A 10 2.82 -13.91 -12.39
CA ASN A 10 4.10 -13.97 -11.70
C ASN A 10 3.86 -13.51 -10.27
N ARG A 11 3.24 -14.40 -9.50
CA ARG A 11 2.96 -14.23 -8.09
C ARG A 11 4.24 -14.56 -7.36
N VAL A 12 4.58 -13.70 -6.42
CA VAL A 12 5.76 -13.86 -5.58
C VAL A 12 5.31 -13.99 -4.13
N PRO A 13 6.14 -14.55 -3.24
CA PRO A 13 5.92 -14.41 -1.81
C PRO A 13 5.78 -12.93 -1.46
N ALA A 14 4.64 -12.56 -0.88
CA ALA A 14 4.35 -11.23 -0.39
C ALA A 14 3.95 -11.31 1.08
N HIS A 15 4.45 -10.39 1.89
CA HIS A 15 4.21 -10.29 3.32
C HIS A 15 2.71 -10.17 3.65
N GLY A 16 1.93 -9.48 2.82
CA GLY A 16 0.47 -9.41 2.95
C GLY A 16 -0.06 -8.34 3.90
N ASP A 17 0.74 -7.85 4.84
CA ASP A 17 0.48 -6.63 5.63
C ASP A 17 1.72 -5.77 5.83
N PHE A 18 2.51 -5.63 4.76
CA PHE A 18 3.74 -4.85 4.79
C PHE A 18 3.47 -3.37 5.11
N LYS A 19 3.95 -2.91 6.26
CA LYS A 19 3.71 -1.56 6.79
C LYS A 19 4.87 -1.11 7.69
N PRO A 20 5.03 0.18 7.99
CA PRO A 20 6.23 0.69 8.69
C PRO A 20 6.49 0.04 10.06
N HIS A 21 5.45 -0.39 10.77
CA HIS A 21 5.58 -1.05 12.08
C HIS A 21 6.18 -2.46 12.00
N HIS A 22 6.25 -3.05 10.79
CA HIS A 22 6.83 -4.37 10.55
C HIS A 22 8.25 -4.29 9.98
N ILE A 23 8.82 -3.08 9.91
CA ILE A 23 10.18 -2.83 9.44
C ILE A 23 11.01 -2.41 10.64
N LEU A 24 12.01 -3.23 10.97
CA LEU A 24 13.01 -2.94 12.00
C LEU A 24 14.28 -2.45 11.31
N ILE A 25 14.84 -1.35 11.80
CA ILE A 25 16.06 -0.75 11.26
C ILE A 25 17.07 -0.62 12.41
N ASP A 26 18.25 -1.20 12.23
CA ASP A 26 19.39 -1.09 13.14
C ASP A 26 20.66 -0.79 12.33
N GLY A 27 21.05 0.50 12.29
CA GLY A 27 22.13 0.95 11.42
C GLY A 27 21.84 0.70 9.94
N ASP A 28 22.67 -0.12 9.30
CA ASP A 28 22.55 -0.57 7.91
C ASP A 28 21.72 -1.87 7.75
N ARG A 29 21.25 -2.43 8.86
CA ARG A 29 20.48 -3.68 8.89
C ARG A 29 18.99 -3.39 8.84
N VAL A 30 18.30 -4.18 8.02
CA VAL A 30 16.84 -4.17 7.91
C VAL A 30 16.30 -5.55 8.24
N GLY A 31 15.32 -5.61 9.15
CA GLY A 31 14.57 -6.81 9.49
C GLY A 31 13.09 -6.62 9.24
N LEU A 32 12.42 -7.69 8.79
CA LEU A 32 10.96 -7.74 8.63
C LEU A 32 10.36 -8.67 9.69
N ILE A 33 9.18 -8.35 10.20
CA ILE A 33 8.45 -9.15 11.19
C ILE A 33 6.98 -9.31 10.79
N ASP A 34 6.24 -10.16 11.51
CA ASP A 34 4.79 -10.37 11.31
C ASP A 34 4.41 -10.96 9.94
N PHE A 35 4.88 -12.19 9.68
CA PHE A 35 4.64 -12.94 8.44
C PHE A 35 3.36 -13.79 8.47
N ASP A 36 2.43 -13.55 9.39
CA ASP A 36 1.22 -14.36 9.54
C ASP A 36 0.30 -14.33 8.29
N LEU A 37 0.45 -13.30 7.45
CA LEU A 37 -0.28 -13.13 6.18
C LEU A 37 0.57 -13.38 4.93
N LEU A 38 1.75 -14.02 5.07
CA LEU A 38 2.61 -14.38 3.96
C LEU A 38 1.86 -15.27 2.95
N ALA A 39 1.77 -14.82 1.70
CA ALA A 39 1.08 -15.56 0.65
C ALA A 39 1.63 -15.24 -0.75
N ALA A 40 1.31 -16.07 -1.73
CA ALA A 40 1.62 -15.80 -3.13
C ALA A 40 0.68 -14.69 -3.67
N ALA A 41 1.22 -13.50 -3.92
CA ALA A 41 0.45 -12.33 -4.33
C ALA A 41 1.12 -11.58 -5.50
N ASP A 42 0.45 -10.53 -5.98
CA ASP A 42 1.07 -9.62 -6.94
C ASP A 42 2.23 -8.87 -6.25
N PRO A 43 3.41 -8.76 -6.90
CA PRO A 43 4.59 -8.13 -6.32
C PRO A 43 4.41 -6.65 -5.95
N ALA A 44 3.45 -5.94 -6.55
CA ALA A 44 3.16 -4.55 -6.21
C ALA A 44 2.22 -4.40 -5.01
N GLN A 45 1.66 -5.49 -4.47
CA GLN A 45 0.69 -5.44 -3.38
C GLN A 45 1.30 -4.92 -2.06
N ASP A 46 2.48 -5.41 -1.68
CA ASP A 46 3.16 -4.95 -0.46
C ASP A 46 3.63 -3.50 -0.59
N VAL A 47 4.13 -3.13 -1.77
CA VAL A 47 4.49 -1.74 -2.11
C VAL A 47 3.28 -0.84 -1.93
N ALA A 48 2.14 -1.20 -2.54
CA ALA A 48 0.90 -0.44 -2.43
C ALA A 48 0.44 -0.25 -0.97
N ASN A 49 0.50 -1.30 -0.15
CA ASN A 49 0.14 -1.19 1.28
C ASN A 49 1.10 -0.29 2.04
N LEU A 50 2.41 -0.39 1.81
CA LEU A 50 3.40 0.47 2.46
C LEU A 50 3.22 1.94 2.06
N LEU A 51 3.07 2.24 0.76
CA LEU A 51 2.82 3.60 0.27
C LEU A 51 1.58 4.21 0.92
N PHE A 52 0.48 3.46 0.97
CA PHE A 52 -0.77 3.91 1.59
C PHE A 52 -0.57 4.30 3.06
N LYS A 53 0.24 3.52 3.79
CA LYS A 53 0.54 3.75 5.22
C LYS A 53 1.48 4.93 5.43
N LEU A 54 2.51 5.07 4.59
CA LEU A 54 3.46 6.18 4.66
C LEU A 54 2.77 7.52 4.35
N SER A 55 1.92 7.58 3.31
CA SER A 55 1.14 8.77 2.96
C SER A 55 0.19 9.23 4.07
N ARG A 56 -0.20 8.32 4.98
CA ARG A 56 -1.06 8.60 6.14
C ARG A 56 -0.28 8.77 7.45
N GLY A 57 1.03 9.06 7.35
CA GLY A 57 1.87 9.43 8.49
C GLY A 57 2.51 8.26 9.24
N GLY A 58 2.54 7.05 8.66
CA GLY A 58 3.34 5.93 9.18
C GLY A 58 2.88 5.33 10.51
N GLY A 59 1.85 5.88 11.16
CA GLY A 59 1.31 5.46 12.46
C GLY A 59 1.88 6.25 13.65
N ARG A 60 1.32 6.04 14.86
CA ARG A 60 1.51 6.91 16.04
C ARG A 60 2.95 6.99 16.59
N SER A 61 3.83 6.05 16.23
CA SER A 61 5.22 5.97 16.73
C SER A 61 6.29 6.18 15.65
N TRP A 62 5.92 6.35 14.38
CA TRP A 62 6.90 6.48 13.28
C TRP A 62 7.50 7.89 13.25
N ARG A 63 8.81 8.04 13.50
CA ARG A 63 9.51 9.34 13.43
C ARG A 63 10.77 9.32 12.54
N PRO A 64 10.63 9.50 11.22
CA PRO A 64 11.72 9.97 10.39
C PRO A 64 11.83 11.49 10.56
N ARG A 65 12.89 11.96 11.22
CA ARG A 65 13.16 13.40 11.35
C ARG A 65 13.52 13.93 9.95
N ARG A 66 12.76 14.94 9.48
CA ARG A 66 13.01 15.83 8.31
C ARG A 66 12.57 15.45 6.88
N HIS A 67 12.25 14.20 6.53
CA HIS A 67 11.91 13.84 5.13
C HIS A 67 10.56 13.12 4.93
N SER A 68 9.57 13.33 5.82
CA SER A 68 8.36 12.49 5.86
C SER A 68 7.52 12.44 4.57
N ARG A 69 7.52 13.51 3.77
CA ARG A 69 6.70 13.63 2.55
C ARG A 69 7.30 12.95 1.32
N SER A 70 8.60 12.65 1.31
CA SER A 70 9.27 12.02 0.16
C SER A 70 9.41 10.51 0.27
N TRP A 71 9.18 9.90 1.45
CA TRP A 71 9.39 8.46 1.64
C TRP A 71 8.58 7.54 0.72
N PRO A 72 7.28 7.76 0.49
CA PRO A 72 6.53 6.89 -0.42
C PRO A 72 7.19 6.86 -1.81
N ARG A 73 7.51 8.04 -2.33
CA ARG A 73 8.14 8.20 -3.64
C ARG A 73 9.53 7.56 -3.69
N LEU A 74 10.40 7.87 -2.72
CA LEU A 74 11.76 7.33 -2.64
C LEU A 74 11.76 5.81 -2.55
N PHE A 75 10.89 5.24 -1.70
CA PHE A 75 10.76 3.79 -1.58
C PHE A 75 10.31 3.15 -2.91
N ALA A 76 9.29 3.73 -3.56
CA ALA A 76 8.80 3.20 -4.83
C ALA A 76 9.87 3.28 -5.92
N GLU A 77 10.54 4.42 -6.07
CA GLU A 77 11.62 4.60 -7.05
C GLU A 77 12.75 3.59 -6.84
N GLU A 78 13.21 3.42 -5.60
CA GLU A 78 14.26 2.44 -5.28
C GLU A 78 13.78 1.01 -5.55
N TYR A 79 12.62 0.61 -5.02
CA TYR A 79 12.08 -0.74 -5.19
C TYR A 79 11.92 -1.10 -6.68
N PHE A 80 11.34 -0.21 -7.48
CA PHE A 80 11.13 -0.46 -8.91
C PHE A 80 12.40 -0.38 -9.76
N SER A 81 13.52 0.10 -9.21
CA SER A 81 14.83 0.02 -9.86
C SER A 81 15.45 -1.38 -9.78
N HIS A 82 15.03 -2.20 -8.80
CA HIS A 82 15.58 -3.55 -8.53
C HIS A 82 14.72 -4.70 -9.07
N VAL A 83 13.55 -4.40 -9.64
CA VAL A 83 12.59 -5.43 -10.12
C VAL A 83 12.20 -5.18 -11.57
N PRO A 84 11.62 -6.17 -12.28
CA PRO A 84 11.19 -5.98 -13.66
C PRO A 84 10.23 -4.80 -13.81
N GLU A 85 10.44 -3.96 -14.84
CA GLU A 85 9.63 -2.77 -15.11
C GLU A 85 8.12 -3.09 -15.22
N SER A 86 7.79 -4.28 -15.72
CA SER A 86 6.40 -4.77 -15.83
C SER A 86 5.66 -4.85 -14.49
N TRP A 87 6.36 -4.87 -13.35
CA TRP A 87 5.74 -4.84 -12.01
C TRP A 87 5.24 -3.43 -11.67
N ARG A 88 5.97 -2.40 -12.10
CA ARG A 88 5.61 -0.99 -11.85
C ARG A 88 4.28 -0.63 -12.49
N ALA A 89 4.00 -1.16 -13.68
CA ALA A 89 2.74 -0.96 -14.39
C ALA A 89 1.50 -1.43 -13.61
N ARG A 90 1.67 -2.32 -12.62
CA ARG A 90 0.57 -2.88 -11.81
C ARG A 90 0.29 -2.06 -10.54
N LEU A 91 1.19 -1.15 -10.18
CA LEU A 91 1.10 -0.38 -8.94
C LEU A 91 -0.19 0.46 -8.84
N PRO A 92 -0.63 1.21 -9.86
CA PRO A 92 -1.92 1.92 -9.86
C PRO A 92 -3.10 1.05 -9.41
N TYR A 93 -3.22 -0.14 -10.00
CA TYR A 93 -4.29 -1.07 -9.69
C TYR A 93 -4.19 -1.65 -8.27
N GLN A 94 -2.98 -2.03 -7.84
CA GLN A 94 -2.78 -2.55 -6.48
C GLN A 94 -3.01 -1.48 -5.41
N TYR A 95 -2.59 -0.25 -5.65
CA TYR A 95 -2.83 0.88 -4.76
C TYR A 95 -4.32 1.17 -4.59
N ALA A 96 -5.08 1.22 -5.69
CA ALA A 96 -6.54 1.35 -5.66
C ALA A 96 -7.20 0.20 -4.87
N THR A 97 -6.78 -1.05 -5.10
CA THR A 97 -7.28 -2.23 -4.39
C THR A 97 -7.06 -2.13 -2.87
N VAL A 98 -5.87 -1.68 -2.45
CA VAL A 98 -5.56 -1.45 -1.03
C VAL A 98 -6.48 -0.39 -0.44
N ILE A 99 -6.64 0.75 -1.10
CA ILE A 99 -7.48 1.86 -0.62
C ILE A 99 -8.92 1.37 -0.43
N LEU A 100 -9.51 0.73 -1.45
CA LEU A 100 -10.89 0.23 -1.40
C LEU A 100 -11.06 -0.81 -0.29
N SER A 101 -10.09 -1.71 -0.13
CA SER A 101 -10.08 -2.70 0.97
C SER A 101 -10.08 -2.01 2.33
N LYS A 102 -9.25 -0.98 2.54
CA LYS A 102 -9.24 -0.23 3.81
C LYS A 102 -10.55 0.55 4.01
N ALA A 103 -11.11 1.15 2.96
CA ALA A 103 -12.40 1.85 3.02
C ALA A 103 -13.54 0.92 3.46
N ALA A 104 -13.60 -0.30 2.93
CA ALA A 104 -14.58 -1.31 3.34
C ALA A 104 -14.43 -1.68 4.83
N THR A 105 -13.19 -1.82 5.33
CA THR A 105 -12.94 -2.15 6.75
C THR A 105 -13.20 -1.00 7.73
N LEU A 106 -13.18 0.26 7.27
CA LEU A 106 -13.57 1.41 8.09
C LEU A 106 -15.05 1.35 8.49
N GLY A 107 -15.91 0.68 7.72
CA GLY A 107 -17.31 0.43 8.08
C GLY A 107 -17.48 -0.51 9.28
N GLY A 108 -16.56 -1.47 9.48
CA GLY A 108 -16.70 -2.54 10.48
C GLY A 108 -16.06 -2.23 11.85
N ARG A 109 -15.09 -1.33 11.96
CA ARG A 109 -14.40 -1.04 13.24
C ARG A 109 -15.18 -0.02 14.09
N GLN A 110 -16.00 -0.51 15.02
CA GLN A 110 -16.82 0.28 15.95
C GLN A 110 -16.05 1.04 17.06
N ARG A 111 -14.83 1.56 16.79
CA ARG A 111 -14.02 2.25 17.80
C ARG A 111 -13.48 3.58 17.27
N GLY A 112 -14.22 4.66 17.53
CA GLY A 112 -13.79 6.03 17.29
C GLY A 112 -14.95 7.03 17.29
N SER A 113 -14.75 8.16 17.96
CA SER A 113 -15.64 9.31 18.17
C SER A 113 -16.03 10.10 16.91
N GLY A 114 -15.62 9.63 15.73
CA GLY A 114 -16.03 10.21 14.45
C GLY A 114 -17.45 9.80 14.12
N GLY A 115 -18.38 10.77 14.19
CA GLY A 115 -19.77 10.56 13.79
C GLY A 115 -19.89 10.01 12.36
N ARG A 116 -21.03 9.37 12.06
CA ARG A 116 -21.32 8.71 10.77
C ARG A 116 -20.93 9.55 9.54
N SER A 117 -21.15 10.86 9.59
CA SER A 117 -20.83 11.80 8.49
C SER A 117 -19.32 11.88 8.19
N GLY A 118 -18.46 11.88 9.22
CA GLY A 118 -17.01 11.89 9.03
C GLY A 118 -16.48 10.62 8.37
N ARG A 119 -17.11 9.46 8.64
CA ARG A 119 -16.74 8.18 8.02
C ARG A 119 -17.14 8.12 6.55
N ILE A 120 -18.33 8.63 6.22
CA ILE A 120 -18.79 8.74 4.83
C ILE A 120 -17.81 9.61 4.05
N ASN A 121 -17.44 10.79 4.58
CA ASN A 121 -16.47 11.66 3.93
C ASN A 121 -15.12 10.97 3.74
N GLN A 122 -14.63 10.23 4.73
CA GLN A 122 -13.39 9.46 4.60
C GLN A 122 -13.46 8.40 3.50
N VAL A 123 -14.58 7.66 3.40
CA VAL A 123 -14.79 6.68 2.33
C VAL A 123 -14.85 7.36 0.97
N VAL A 124 -15.55 8.49 0.84
CA VAL A 124 -15.62 9.28 -0.41
C VAL A 124 -14.22 9.73 -0.84
N THR A 125 -13.42 10.29 0.08
CA THR A 125 -12.03 10.67 -0.21
C THR A 125 -11.21 9.48 -0.68
N MET A 126 -11.34 8.33 -0.04
CA MET A 126 -10.62 7.10 -0.42
C MET A 126 -11.05 6.57 -1.79
N VAL A 127 -12.35 6.61 -2.11
CA VAL A 127 -12.84 6.24 -3.45
C VAL A 127 -12.28 7.18 -4.51
N GLN A 128 -12.20 8.48 -4.24
CA GLN A 128 -11.60 9.43 -5.18
C GLN A 128 -10.09 9.18 -5.37
N GLU A 129 -9.35 8.95 -4.28
CA GLU A 129 -7.93 8.59 -4.34
C GLU A 129 -7.69 7.30 -5.15
N ALA A 130 -8.57 6.30 -5.01
CA ALA A 130 -8.49 5.07 -5.80
C ALA A 130 -8.73 5.32 -7.30
N LYS A 131 -9.66 6.22 -7.67
CA LYS A 131 -9.88 6.62 -9.06
C LYS A 131 -8.67 7.36 -9.63
N ASP A 132 -8.14 8.33 -8.89
CA ASP A 132 -6.96 9.10 -9.28
C ASP A 132 -5.77 8.16 -9.52
N ALA A 133 -5.56 7.18 -8.64
CA ALA A 133 -4.54 6.16 -8.79
C ALA A 133 -4.71 5.35 -10.10
N LEU A 134 -5.93 4.88 -10.41
CA LEU A 134 -6.22 4.14 -11.64
C LEU A 134 -5.99 4.95 -12.92
N GLU A 135 -6.09 6.27 -12.84
CA GLU A 135 -5.76 7.20 -13.92
C GLU A 135 -4.26 7.55 -13.98
N GLY A 136 -3.43 6.92 -13.14
CA GLY A 136 -1.99 7.14 -13.09
C GLY A 136 -1.55 8.35 -12.26
N ARG A 137 -2.47 8.95 -11.48
CA ARG A 137 -2.20 10.11 -10.61
C ARG A 137 -1.86 9.62 -9.19
N LEU A 138 -0.67 8.99 -9.05
CA LEU A 138 -0.10 8.50 -7.78
C LEU A 138 0.88 9.50 -7.13
#